data_AF-A0A918JCG1-F1
#
_entry.id   AF-A0A918JCG1-F1
#
_cell.length_a   1.000
_cell.length_b   1.000
_cell.length_c   1.000
_cell.angle_alpha   90.00
_cell.angle_beta   90.00
_cell.angle_gamma   90.00
#
_symmetry.space_group_name_H-M   'P 1'
#
loop_
_entity.id
_entity.type
_entity.pdbx_description
1 polymer ?
#
loop_
_entity_poly.entity_id
_entity_poly.type
_entity_poly.pdbx_seq_one_letter_code
_entity_poly.pdbx_strand_id
1 'polypeptide(L)'
;MNPFELRRLEQQLREALQDTTLSWVLDDVDAAIAAGVPEEKILRRRQQRRGDDSPATSPAAAAARYEVVDRSMLGLGEYESSRKGGTLVIATRAMTDEERVQLLLDAVKRVLVDLPEMELEVLKTLRSEPEGDAGSRSMVEGVVFEPDESTRSRRSRTEFRGDRVPTEQRTRVSQLLAEVTREVAS
;
A
#
# COMPACT_ATOMS: atom_id res chain seq x y z
N MET A 1 -13.11 11.75 10.19
CA MET A 1 -13.77 12.58 9.13
C MET A 1 -14.95 11.85 8.49
N ASN A 2 -15.89 12.55 7.82
CA ASN A 2 -16.97 11.88 7.08
C ASN A 2 -16.57 11.45 5.65
N PRO A 3 -17.29 10.53 4.99
CA PRO A 3 -16.90 10.02 3.66
C PRO A 3 -16.81 11.08 2.56
N PHE A 4 -17.64 12.13 2.61
CA PHE A 4 -17.61 13.21 1.63
C PHE A 4 -16.36 14.08 1.79
N GLU A 5 -15.99 14.39 3.02
CA GLU A 5 -14.76 15.11 3.36
C GLU A 5 -13.52 14.32 2.95
N LEU A 6 -13.51 13.00 3.17
CA LEU A 6 -12.43 12.11 2.75
C LEU A 6 -12.23 12.13 1.23
N ARG A 7 -13.31 12.00 0.45
CA ARG A 7 -13.23 12.07 -1.02
C ARG A 7 -12.76 13.43 -1.51
N ARG A 8 -13.20 14.51 -0.85
CA ARG A 8 -12.76 15.86 -1.19
C ARG A 8 -11.27 16.03 -0.90
N LEU A 9 -10.79 15.52 0.24
CA LEU A 9 -9.37 15.53 0.59
C LEU A 9 -8.54 14.71 -0.40
N GLU A 10 -8.99 13.49 -0.75
CA GLU A 10 -8.35 12.65 -1.78
C GLU A 10 -8.21 13.41 -3.10
N GLN A 11 -9.27 14.09 -3.53
CA GLN A 11 -9.27 14.88 -4.77
C GLN A 11 -8.30 16.07 -4.68
N GLN A 12 -8.30 16.81 -3.58
CA GLN A 12 -7.39 17.94 -3.38
C GLN A 12 -5.92 17.51 -3.36
N LEU A 13 -5.60 16.38 -2.72
CA LEU A 13 -4.26 15.81 -2.71
C LEU A 13 -3.83 15.37 -4.12
N ARG A 14 -4.73 14.75 -4.89
CA ARG A 14 -4.47 14.39 -6.29
C ARG A 14 -4.20 15.60 -7.15
N GLU A 15 -5.06 16.62 -7.09
CA GLU A 15 -4.90 17.88 -7.85
C GLU A 15 -3.56 18.55 -7.53
N ALA A 16 -3.16 18.57 -6.26
CA ALA A 16 -1.88 19.14 -5.84
C ALA A 16 -0.65 18.39 -6.41
N LEU A 17 -0.77 17.09 -6.71
CA LEU A 17 0.34 16.26 -7.19
C LEU A 17 0.36 16.10 -8.71
N GLN A 18 -0.78 16.26 -9.38
CA GLN A 18 -0.97 15.91 -10.80
C GLN A 18 -0.03 16.65 -11.76
N ASP A 19 0.24 17.94 -11.49
CA ASP A 19 1.13 18.77 -12.33
C ASP A 19 2.56 18.88 -11.76
N THR A 20 2.92 17.99 -10.84
CA THR A 20 4.26 17.96 -10.22
C THR A 20 5.10 16.79 -10.74
N THR A 21 6.39 16.81 -10.40
CA THR A 21 7.29 15.67 -10.62
C THR A 21 6.88 14.42 -9.83
N LEU A 22 5.88 14.51 -8.95
CA LEU A 22 5.35 13.41 -8.14
C LEU A 22 4.10 12.77 -8.73
N SER A 23 3.68 13.15 -9.94
CA SER A 23 2.51 12.56 -10.61
C SER A 23 2.59 11.02 -10.72
N TRP A 24 3.79 10.45 -10.82
CA TRP A 24 4.00 8.99 -10.81
C TRP A 24 3.52 8.31 -9.51
N VAL A 25 3.51 9.03 -8.37
CA VAL A 25 3.01 8.50 -7.10
C VAL A 25 1.52 8.18 -7.21
N LEU A 26 0.77 8.99 -7.98
CA LEU A 26 -0.65 8.74 -8.23
C LEU A 26 -0.86 7.45 -9.02
N ASP A 27 -0.03 7.18 -10.03
CA ASP A 27 -0.11 5.93 -10.80
C ASP A 27 0.16 4.68 -9.94
N ASP A 28 1.05 4.80 -8.95
CA ASP A 28 1.36 3.71 -8.00
C ASP A 28 0.23 3.52 -6.98
N VAL A 29 -0.33 4.62 -6.45
CA VAL A 29 -1.49 4.60 -5.56
C VAL A 29 -2.71 4.02 -6.27
N ASP A 30 -2.99 4.43 -7.50
CA ASP A 30 -4.14 3.92 -8.26
C ASP A 30 -3.98 2.44 -8.60
N ALA A 31 -2.75 1.98 -8.88
CA ALA A 31 -2.49 0.55 -9.06
C ALA A 31 -2.73 -0.25 -7.77
N ALA A 32 -2.30 0.28 -6.62
CA ALA A 32 -2.54 -0.35 -5.31
C ALA A 32 -4.03 -0.35 -4.93
N ILE A 33 -4.75 0.73 -5.21
CA ILE A 33 -6.20 0.82 -5.04
C ILE A 33 -6.92 -0.21 -5.91
N ALA A 34 -6.51 -0.35 -7.18
CA ALA A 34 -7.09 -1.34 -8.09
C ALA A 34 -6.80 -2.78 -7.65
N ALA A 35 -5.66 -3.03 -7.00
CA ALA A 35 -5.35 -4.33 -6.41
C ALA A 35 -6.25 -4.68 -5.21
N GLY A 36 -6.71 -3.65 -4.47
CA GLY A 36 -7.60 -3.80 -3.32
C GLY A 36 -6.90 -4.33 -2.06
N VAL A 37 -7.68 -4.64 -1.03
CA VAL A 37 -7.18 -5.17 0.24
C VAL A 37 -7.36 -6.69 0.25
N PRO A 38 -6.28 -7.47 0.43
CA PRO A 38 -6.39 -8.92 0.58
C PRO A 38 -7.01 -9.28 1.93
N GLU A 39 -8.01 -10.15 1.90
CA GLU A 39 -8.71 -10.67 3.06
C GLU A 39 -8.72 -12.19 3.07
N GLU A 40 -8.42 -12.76 4.25
CA GLU A 40 -8.57 -14.19 4.48
C GLU A 40 -10.05 -14.54 4.67
N LYS A 41 -10.54 -15.45 3.83
CA LYS A 41 -11.90 -15.98 3.91
C LYS A 41 -11.86 -17.51 3.96
N ILE A 42 -12.97 -18.11 4.40
CA ILE A 42 -13.12 -19.57 4.41
C ILE A 42 -14.16 -19.95 3.36
N LEU A 43 -13.74 -20.73 2.37
CA LEU A 43 -14.62 -21.40 1.43
C LEU A 43 -15.09 -22.71 2.06
N ARG A 44 -16.40 -22.84 2.32
CA ARG A 44 -16.98 -24.07 2.85
C ARG A 44 -18.24 -24.45 2.11
N ARG A 45 -18.61 -25.73 2.15
CA ARG A 45 -19.87 -26.20 1.56
C ARG A 45 -21.03 -25.66 2.40
N ARG A 46 -22.03 -25.06 1.76
CA ARG A 46 -23.29 -24.64 2.39
C ARG A 46 -23.97 -25.86 3.01
N GLN A 47 -24.60 -25.66 4.17
CA GLN A 47 -25.46 -26.69 4.76
C GLN A 47 -26.70 -26.86 3.88
N GLN A 48 -26.67 -27.82 2.96
CA GLN A 48 -27.83 -28.13 2.12
C GLN A 48 -28.95 -28.73 2.98
N ARG A 49 -30.19 -28.28 2.76
CA ARG A 49 -31.37 -28.97 3.29
C ARG A 49 -31.46 -30.35 2.61
N ARG A 50 -31.73 -31.38 3.40
CA ARG A 50 -31.84 -32.78 2.98
C ARG A 50 -32.74 -32.88 1.73
N GLY A 51 -32.18 -33.27 0.58
CA GLY A 51 -32.91 -33.45 -0.69
C GLY A 51 -32.29 -32.84 -1.95
N ASP A 52 -31.24 -32.01 -1.83
CA ASP A 52 -30.62 -31.28 -2.95
C ASP A 52 -29.29 -31.92 -3.43
N ASP A 53 -29.29 -33.23 -3.64
CA ASP A 53 -28.14 -34.00 -4.18
C ASP A 53 -28.19 -34.14 -5.72
N SER A 54 -28.89 -33.24 -6.41
CA SER A 54 -28.93 -33.24 -7.87
C SER A 54 -27.52 -32.94 -8.42
N PRO A 55 -26.94 -33.78 -9.29
CA PRO A 55 -25.59 -33.57 -9.81
C PRO A 55 -25.48 -32.21 -10.50
N ALA A 56 -24.41 -31.47 -10.19
CA ALA A 56 -24.19 -30.15 -10.77
C ALA A 56 -23.97 -30.27 -12.28
N THR A 57 -24.88 -29.71 -13.07
CA THR A 57 -24.83 -29.72 -14.53
C THR A 57 -23.93 -28.63 -15.12
N SER A 58 -23.39 -27.73 -14.29
CA SER A 58 -22.45 -26.68 -14.70
C SER A 58 -21.47 -26.29 -13.57
N PRO A 59 -20.32 -25.67 -13.91
CA PRO A 59 -19.38 -25.15 -12.92
C PRO A 59 -20.02 -24.12 -11.98
N ALA A 60 -20.92 -23.27 -12.50
CA ALA A 60 -21.66 -22.30 -11.69
C ALA A 60 -22.59 -22.99 -10.66
N ALA A 61 -23.27 -24.07 -11.07
CA ALA A 61 -24.11 -24.87 -10.17
C ALA A 61 -23.27 -25.60 -9.11
N ALA A 62 -22.05 -26.04 -9.45
CA ALA A 62 -21.12 -26.61 -8.48
C ALA A 62 -20.63 -25.56 -7.47
N ALA A 63 -20.29 -24.35 -7.93
CA ALA A 63 -19.86 -23.24 -7.09
C ALA A 63 -20.97 -22.76 -6.13
N ALA A 64 -22.24 -22.78 -6.56
CA ALA A 64 -23.38 -22.36 -5.73
C ALA A 64 -23.58 -23.19 -4.45
N ARG A 65 -22.98 -24.38 -4.39
CA ARG A 65 -22.97 -25.24 -3.18
C ARG A 65 -21.98 -24.78 -2.12
N TYR A 66 -21.09 -23.85 -2.46
CA TYR A 66 -20.11 -23.32 -1.55
C TYR A 66 -20.47 -21.89 -1.16
N GLU A 67 -20.06 -21.49 0.04
CA GLU A 67 -20.10 -20.13 0.51
C GLU A 67 -18.71 -19.70 0.94
N VAL A 68 -18.42 -18.41 0.72
CA VAL A 68 -17.23 -17.74 1.21
C VAL A 68 -17.65 -16.96 2.43
N VAL A 69 -17.04 -17.28 3.57
CA VAL A 69 -17.37 -16.65 4.86
C VAL A 69 -16.17 -15.84 5.33
N ASP A 70 -16.45 -14.62 5.78
CA ASP A 70 -15.43 -13.75 6.35
C ASP A 70 -14.94 -14.29 7.69
N ARG A 71 -13.63 -14.33 7.86
CA ARG A 71 -13.01 -14.74 9.13
C ARG A 71 -13.51 -13.89 10.31
N SER A 72 -13.69 -12.59 10.10
CA SER A 72 -14.14 -11.63 11.13
C SER A 72 -15.57 -11.88 11.63
N MET A 73 -16.39 -12.58 10.84
CA MET A 73 -17.77 -12.91 11.18
C MET A 73 -17.87 -14.20 12.01
N LEU A 74 -16.77 -14.94 12.19
CA LEU A 74 -16.73 -16.22 12.89
C LEU A 74 -16.18 -16.04 14.31
N GLY A 75 -16.87 -16.57 15.31
CA GLY A 75 -16.29 -16.74 16.65
C GLY A 75 -15.12 -17.75 16.63
N LEU A 76 -14.24 -17.73 17.65
CA LEU A 76 -13.06 -18.62 17.73
C LEU A 76 -13.37 -20.10 17.46
N GLY A 77 -14.43 -20.66 18.07
CA GLY A 77 -14.84 -22.06 17.86
C GLY A 77 -15.43 -22.34 16.47
N GLU A 78 -16.16 -21.38 15.91
CA GLU A 78 -16.72 -21.48 14.55
C GLU A 78 -15.64 -21.34 13.48
N TYR A 79 -14.62 -20.54 13.75
CA TYR A 79 -13.44 -20.42 12.92
C TYR A 79 -12.66 -21.73 12.89
N GLU A 80 -12.38 -22.34 14.04
CA GLU A 80 -11.65 -23.62 14.08
C GLU A 80 -12.39 -24.75 13.37
N SER A 81 -13.70 -24.86 13.58
CA SER A 81 -14.54 -25.86 12.89
C SER A 81 -14.63 -25.59 11.39
N SER A 82 -14.81 -24.34 10.98
CA SER A 82 -14.85 -23.96 9.56
C SER A 82 -13.50 -24.11 8.88
N ARG A 83 -12.39 -23.87 9.58
CA ARG A 83 -11.03 -24.09 9.07
C ARG A 83 -10.72 -25.58 8.91
N LYS A 84 -11.23 -26.44 9.80
CA LYS A 84 -11.07 -27.90 9.71
C LYS A 84 -11.93 -28.51 8.59
N GLY A 85 -13.11 -27.96 8.34
CA GLY A 85 -14.07 -28.46 7.34
C GLY A 85 -14.13 -27.67 6.01
N GLY A 86 -13.31 -26.64 5.86
CA GLY A 86 -13.31 -25.71 4.72
C GLY A 86 -11.90 -25.40 4.23
N THR A 87 -11.81 -24.63 3.15
CA THR A 87 -10.55 -24.22 2.52
C THR A 87 -10.32 -22.74 2.77
N LEU A 88 -9.13 -22.38 3.28
CA LEU A 88 -8.72 -20.99 3.40
C LEU A 88 -8.46 -20.42 2.00
N VAL A 89 -9.07 -19.28 1.70
CA VAL A 89 -8.92 -18.57 0.43
C VAL A 89 -8.60 -17.12 0.69
N ILE A 90 -7.81 -16.52 -0.18
CA ILE A 90 -7.55 -15.07 -0.16
C ILE A 90 -8.45 -14.44 -1.21
N ALA A 91 -9.29 -13.50 -0.77
CA ALA A 91 -10.12 -12.70 -1.65
C ALA A 91 -9.71 -11.22 -1.53
N THR A 92 -9.96 -10.42 -2.56
CA THR A 92 -9.69 -8.99 -2.51
C THR A 92 -10.99 -8.22 -2.32
N ARG A 93 -11.01 -7.28 -1.38
CA ARG A 93 -12.08 -6.30 -1.26
C ARG A 93 -11.63 -4.94 -1.76
N ALA A 94 -12.59 -4.09 -2.10
CA ALA A 94 -12.30 -2.68 -2.37
C ALA A 94 -11.79 -1.97 -1.11
N MET A 95 -10.87 -1.03 -1.30
CA MET A 95 -10.43 -0.12 -0.24
C MET A 95 -11.56 0.85 0.13
N THR A 96 -11.66 1.18 1.42
CA THR A 96 -12.55 2.23 1.92
C THR A 96 -12.02 3.61 1.55
N ASP A 97 -12.88 4.64 1.60
CA ASP A 97 -12.46 6.03 1.34
C ASP A 97 -11.33 6.46 2.29
N GLU A 98 -11.36 6.02 3.56
CA GLU A 98 -10.31 6.26 4.55
C GLU A 98 -8.98 5.58 4.16
N GLU A 99 -9.01 4.30 3.80
CA GLU A 99 -7.81 3.55 3.40
C GLU A 99 -7.15 4.14 2.16
N ARG A 100 -7.94 4.62 1.20
CA ARG A 100 -7.43 5.27 -0.01
C ARG A 100 -6.70 6.57 0.31
N VAL A 101 -7.30 7.41 1.15
CA VAL A 101 -6.69 8.67 1.61
C VAL A 101 -5.42 8.40 2.40
N GLN A 102 -5.46 7.43 3.33
CA GLN A 102 -4.32 7.04 4.13
C GLN A 102 -3.17 6.52 3.26
N LEU A 103 -3.47 5.68 2.27
CA LEU A 103 -2.49 5.17 1.31
C LEU A 103 -1.83 6.30 0.52
N LEU A 104 -2.61 7.30 0.09
CA LEU A 104 -2.09 8.46 -0.63
C LEU A 104 -1.18 9.31 0.26
N LEU A 105 -1.60 9.61 1.50
CA LEU A 105 -0.80 10.36 2.47
C LEU A 105 0.52 9.62 2.80
N ASP A 106 0.45 8.32 3.01
CA ASP A 106 1.62 7.48 3.27
C ASP A 106 2.58 7.45 2.07
N ALA A 107 2.04 7.36 0.85
CA ALA A 107 2.86 7.40 -0.36
C ALA A 107 3.58 8.75 -0.52
N VAL A 108 2.88 9.86 -0.28
CA VAL A 108 3.46 11.21 -0.31
C VAL A 108 4.52 11.37 0.77
N LYS A 109 4.25 10.91 1.99
CA LYS A 109 5.23 10.93 3.10
C LYS A 109 6.50 10.17 2.73
N ARG A 110 6.36 8.95 2.19
CA ARG A 110 7.51 8.13 1.80
C ARG A 110 8.44 8.84 0.82
N VAL A 111 7.88 9.61 -0.12
CA VAL A 111 8.68 10.30 -1.14
C VAL A 111 9.24 11.63 -0.65
N LEU A 112 8.45 12.43 0.07
CA LEU A 112 8.85 13.78 0.49
C LEU A 112 9.68 13.83 1.78
N VAL A 113 9.54 12.81 2.63
CA VAL A 113 10.16 12.78 3.96
C VAL A 113 11.12 11.59 4.04
N ASP A 114 10.59 10.38 3.93
CA ASP A 114 11.37 9.16 4.27
C ASP A 114 12.51 8.94 3.26
N LEU A 115 12.27 9.09 1.96
CA LEU A 115 13.27 8.88 0.91
C LEU A 115 14.46 9.86 1.02
N PRO A 116 14.27 11.19 1.17
CA PRO A 116 15.36 12.12 1.45
C PRO A 116 16.12 11.82 2.75
N GLU A 117 15.43 11.37 3.80
CA GLU A 117 16.08 10.98 5.06
C GLU A 117 16.96 9.75 4.85
N MET A 118 16.47 8.73 4.14
CA MET A 118 17.25 7.56 3.75
C MET A 118 18.45 7.92 2.88
N GLU A 119 18.28 8.80 1.89
CA GLU A 119 19.39 9.27 1.04
C GLU A 119 20.50 9.89 1.90
N LEU A 120 20.15 10.75 2.86
CA LEU A 120 21.12 11.38 3.76
C LEU A 120 21.81 10.38 4.67
N GLU A 121 21.08 9.43 5.26
CA GLU A 121 21.67 8.40 6.11
C GLU A 121 22.63 7.50 5.32
N VAL A 122 22.25 7.09 4.10
CA VAL A 122 23.13 6.30 3.22
C VAL A 122 24.35 7.11 2.82
N LEU A 123 24.21 8.39 2.47
CA LEU A 123 25.34 9.26 2.16
C LEU A 123 26.29 9.43 3.34
N LYS A 124 25.79 9.52 4.57
CA LYS A 124 26.66 9.54 5.77
C LYS A 124 27.48 8.26 5.88
N THR A 125 26.86 7.10 5.69
CA THR A 125 27.55 5.80 5.73
C THR A 125 28.57 5.64 4.58
N LEU A 126 28.25 6.13 3.38
CA LEU A 126 29.15 6.03 2.22
C LEU A 126 30.30 7.04 2.28
N ARG A 127 30.15 8.13 3.03
CA ARG A 127 31.18 9.18 3.21
C ARG A 127 32.04 8.98 4.46
N SER A 128 31.65 8.12 5.41
CA SER A 128 32.54 7.73 6.51
C SER A 128 33.77 6.99 5.96
N GLU A 129 34.97 7.49 6.27
CA GLU A 129 36.24 6.96 5.77
C GLU A 129 36.40 5.46 6.05
N PRO A 130 36.92 4.66 5.11
CA PRO A 130 37.36 3.31 5.43
C PRO A 130 38.58 3.37 6.36
N GLU A 131 38.54 2.66 7.48
CA GLU A 131 39.72 2.34 8.29
C GLU A 131 40.69 1.46 7.46
N GLY A 132 41.44 2.05 6.54
CA GLY A 132 42.40 1.30 5.73
C GLY A 132 42.79 1.98 4.42
N ASP A 133 44.04 2.43 4.38
CA ASP A 133 44.75 3.03 3.25
C ASP A 133 44.58 2.28 1.92
N ALA A 134 44.03 2.97 0.89
CA ALA A 134 44.49 2.90 -0.51
C ALA A 134 43.56 3.71 -1.44
N GLY A 135 44.02 4.90 -1.84
CA GLY A 135 43.73 5.48 -3.16
C GLY A 135 42.40 6.22 -3.30
N SER A 136 42.48 7.46 -3.80
CA SER A 136 41.40 8.36 -4.21
C SER A 136 40.16 7.64 -4.78
N ARG A 137 39.21 7.27 -3.93
CA ARG A 137 37.85 6.99 -4.35
C ARG A 137 37.10 8.32 -4.35
N SER A 138 36.50 8.64 -5.50
CA SER A 138 35.63 9.82 -5.65
C SER A 138 34.59 9.82 -4.53
N MET A 139 34.48 10.95 -3.83
CA MET A 139 33.48 11.15 -2.78
C MET A 139 32.10 10.93 -3.38
N VAL A 140 31.27 10.08 -2.77
CA VAL A 140 29.93 9.81 -3.27
C VAL A 140 29.08 11.08 -3.12
N GLU A 141 28.66 11.64 -4.26
CA GLU A 141 27.90 12.90 -4.30
C GLU A 141 26.39 12.70 -4.17
N GLY A 142 25.85 11.52 -4.50
CA GLY A 142 24.41 11.23 -4.42
C GLY A 142 24.09 9.74 -4.46
N VAL A 143 22.86 9.39 -4.06
CA VAL A 143 22.34 8.02 -4.08
C VAL A 143 21.03 8.01 -4.86
N VAL A 144 20.89 7.07 -5.79
CA VAL A 144 19.65 6.88 -6.55
C VAL A 144 19.06 5.52 -6.19
N PHE A 145 17.80 5.51 -5.76
CA PHE A 145 17.07 4.28 -5.48
C PHE A 145 16.31 3.86 -6.75
N GLU A 146 16.80 2.82 -7.41
CA GLU A 146 16.12 2.24 -8.56
C GLU A 146 15.07 1.21 -8.12
N PRO A 147 13.90 1.20 -8.77
CA PRO A 147 12.89 0.17 -8.52
C PRO A 147 13.35 -1.19 -9.06
N ASP A 148 12.86 -2.29 -8.47
CA ASP A 148 13.28 -3.67 -8.77
C ASP A 148 12.97 -4.06 -10.24
N GLU A 149 13.77 -4.94 -10.83
CA GLU A 149 13.77 -5.28 -12.28
C GLU A 149 12.42 -5.84 -12.80
N SER A 150 11.56 -6.31 -11.89
CA SER A 150 10.20 -6.80 -12.19
C SER A 150 9.12 -5.71 -12.18
N THR A 151 9.41 -4.51 -11.70
CA THR A 151 8.49 -3.37 -11.75
C THR A 151 8.64 -2.65 -13.09
N ARG A 152 7.57 -2.69 -13.91
CA ARG A 152 7.53 -2.01 -15.23
C ARG A 152 8.16 -0.63 -15.12
N SER A 153 9.14 -0.35 -15.99
CA SER A 153 9.77 0.96 -16.17
C SER A 153 8.70 2.05 -16.31
N ARG A 154 8.32 2.63 -15.17
CA ARG A 154 7.40 3.77 -15.07
C ARG A 154 8.28 5.01 -15.04
N ARG A 155 7.87 5.99 -15.85
CA ARG A 155 8.53 7.28 -16.11
C ARG A 155 9.45 7.72 -14.98
N SER A 156 10.74 7.89 -15.28
CA SER A 156 11.72 8.74 -14.58
C SER A 156 11.43 8.99 -13.09
N ARG A 157 11.28 7.93 -12.30
CA ARG A 157 11.17 8.00 -10.82
C ARG A 157 12.43 8.66 -10.22
N THR A 158 13.49 8.71 -11.01
CA THR A 158 14.83 9.27 -10.78
C THR A 158 14.92 10.79 -10.77
N GLU A 159 13.87 11.53 -11.17
CA GLU A 159 13.93 13.00 -11.19
C GLU A 159 13.75 13.65 -9.81
N PHE A 160 13.20 12.94 -8.82
CA PHE A 160 13.08 13.46 -7.46
C PHE A 160 14.40 13.25 -6.71
N ARG A 161 15.28 14.27 -6.75
CA ARG A 161 16.46 14.34 -5.87
C ARG A 161 16.04 14.93 -4.52
N GLY A 162 16.03 14.10 -3.49
CA GLY A 162 15.64 14.48 -2.13
C GLY A 162 16.55 15.55 -1.52
N ASP A 163 17.80 15.61 -1.98
CA ASP A 163 18.83 16.54 -1.51
C ASP A 163 18.53 18.04 -1.77
N ARG A 164 17.43 18.36 -2.47
CA ARG A 164 17.02 19.75 -2.78
C ARG A 164 16.00 20.35 -1.82
N VAL A 165 15.46 19.59 -0.85
CA VAL A 165 14.47 20.13 0.09
C VAL A 165 15.14 20.45 1.44
N PRO A 166 15.18 21.72 1.86
CA PRO A 166 15.74 22.12 3.15
C PRO A 166 15.13 21.34 4.31
N THR A 167 15.94 20.97 5.30
CA THR A 167 15.51 20.17 6.47
C THR A 167 14.33 20.81 7.20
N GLU A 168 14.33 22.13 7.38
CA GLU A 168 13.22 22.86 8.01
C GLU A 168 11.89 22.67 7.25
N GLN A 169 11.94 22.71 5.92
CA GLN A 169 10.77 22.51 5.07
C GLN A 169 10.28 21.07 5.15
N ARG A 170 11.18 20.09 5.20
CA ARG A 170 10.82 18.67 5.41
C ARG A 170 10.18 18.43 6.77
N THR A 171 10.73 19.01 7.84
CA THR A 171 10.14 18.90 9.19
C THR A 171 8.72 19.48 9.21
N ARG A 172 8.51 20.62 8.56
CA ARG A 172 7.18 21.24 8.45
C ARG A 172 6.21 20.35 7.66
N VAL A 173 6.63 19.81 6.52
CA VAL A 173 5.79 18.89 5.72
C VAL A 173 5.46 17.62 6.51
N SER A 174 6.43 17.05 7.22
CA SER A 174 6.23 15.88 8.07
C SER A 174 5.20 16.12 9.18
N GLN A 175 5.26 17.29 9.84
CA GLN A 175 4.28 17.69 10.86
C GLN A 175 2.87 17.85 10.26
N LEU A 176 2.75 18.53 9.12
CA LEU A 176 1.47 18.71 8.44
C LEU A 176 0.85 17.37 8.02
N LEU A 177 1.65 16.47 7.45
CA LEU A 177 1.19 15.13 7.08
C LEU A 177 0.76 14.34 8.32
N ALA A 178 1.49 14.43 9.43
CA ALA A 178 1.13 13.77 10.68
C ALA A 178 -0.13 14.34 11.34
N GLU A 179 -0.44 15.62 11.15
CA GLU A 179 -1.69 16.24 11.58
C GLU A 179 -2.86 15.73 10.76
N VAL A 180 -2.76 15.79 9.43
CA VAL A 180 -3.82 15.34 8.52
C VAL A 180 -4.08 13.84 8.69
N THR A 181 -3.04 13.02 8.80
CA THR A 181 -3.20 11.58 9.05
C THR A 181 -3.95 11.29 10.35
N ARG A 182 -3.70 12.06 11.42
CA ARG A 182 -4.44 11.91 12.69
C ARG A 182 -5.90 12.32 12.55
N GLU A 183 -6.20 13.34 11.74
CA GLU A 183 -7.56 13.78 11.48
C GLU A 183 -8.36 12.77 10.65
N VAL A 184 -7.71 12.14 9.66
CA VAL A 184 -8.31 11.07 8.84
C VAL A 184 -8.68 9.86 9.69
N ALA A 185 -7.80 9.46 10.62
CA ALA A 185 -8.00 8.32 11.51
C ALA A 185 -8.92 8.58 12.71
N SER A 186 -9.39 9.83 12.90
CA SER A 186 -10.30 10.23 13.98
C SER A 186 -11.76 10.25 13.54
#